data_AF-A0A257AG46-F1
#
_entry.id   AF-A0A257AG46-F1
#
_cell.length_a   1.000
_cell.length_b   1.000
_cell.length_c   1.000
_cell.angle_alpha   90.00
_cell.angle_beta   90.00
_cell.angle_gamma   90.00
#
_symmetry.space_group_name_H-M   'P 1'
#
loop_
_entity.id
_entity.type
_entity.pdbx_description
1 polymer ?
#
loop_
_entity_poly.entity_id
_entity_poly.type
_entity_poly.pdbx_seq_one_letter_code
_entity_poly.pdbx_strand_id
1 'polypeptide(L)'
;MAWINKNWIMGGVMKGLAVTIKHFFQIGDRPVVTVQYPYERLEIAEAFRGLHAVSEERCIGCGICEMNCPNGSIRIVKYNKWYPQINIGQCMFCGLCVDTCPMDAMVMTNEYELADRSKEVLIYTPNRLLFKE
;
A
#
# COMPACT_ATOMS: atom_id res chain seq x y z
N MET A 1 1.10 -53.24 6.10
CA MET A 1 1.74 -52.31 5.13
C MET A 1 1.25 -52.62 3.70
N ALA A 2 -0.04 -52.38 3.41
CA ALA A 2 -0.65 -52.76 2.12
C ALA A 2 -1.54 -51.65 1.52
N TRP A 3 -1.24 -50.38 1.81
CA TRP A 3 -2.03 -49.24 1.29
C TRP A 3 -1.37 -48.50 0.13
N ILE A 4 -0.16 -48.93 -0.27
CA ILE A 4 0.54 -48.40 -1.44
C ILE A 4 0.40 -49.43 -2.55
N ASN A 5 -0.69 -49.37 -3.32
CA ASN A 5 -0.78 -50.13 -4.57
C ASN A 5 0.05 -49.41 -5.65
N LYS A 6 0.54 -50.17 -6.63
CA LYS A 6 1.39 -49.67 -7.74
C LYS A 6 0.71 -48.58 -8.60
N ASN A 7 -0.62 -48.47 -8.51
CA ASN A 7 -1.46 -47.58 -9.31
C ASN A 7 -1.68 -46.21 -8.65
N TRP A 8 -1.53 -46.11 -7.32
CA TRP A 8 -1.69 -44.88 -6.55
C TRP A 8 -0.52 -43.90 -6.80
N ILE A 9 0.71 -44.40 -6.76
CA ILE A 9 1.91 -43.57 -6.98
C ILE A 9 2.00 -43.08 -8.43
N MET A 10 1.83 -43.96 -9.42
CA MET A 10 2.04 -43.59 -10.83
C MET A 10 0.88 -42.77 -11.41
N GLY A 11 -0.37 -43.15 -11.12
CA GLY A 11 -1.55 -42.45 -11.66
C GLY A 11 -1.73 -41.03 -11.10
N GLY A 12 -1.44 -40.83 -9.81
CA GLY A 12 -1.49 -39.52 -9.18
C GLY A 12 -0.41 -38.58 -9.71
N VAL A 13 0.84 -39.06 -9.81
CA VAL A 13 1.98 -38.28 -10.32
C VAL A 13 1.75 -37.86 -11.77
N MET A 14 1.28 -38.77 -12.63
CA MET A 14 1.00 -38.45 -14.04
C MET A 14 -0.12 -37.42 -14.21
N LYS A 15 -1.19 -37.51 -13.40
CA LYS A 15 -2.26 -36.50 -13.40
C LYS A 15 -1.75 -35.13 -12.95
N GLY A 16 -0.90 -35.08 -11.91
CA GLY A 16 -0.26 -33.84 -11.46
C GLY A 16 0.62 -33.23 -12.54
N LEU A 17 1.48 -34.03 -13.18
CA LEU A 17 2.33 -33.60 -14.27
C LEU A 17 1.52 -33.06 -15.46
N ALA A 18 0.41 -33.70 -15.80
CA ALA A 18 -0.49 -33.22 -16.86
C ALA A 18 -1.07 -31.83 -16.53
N VAL A 19 -1.39 -31.55 -15.27
CA VAL A 19 -1.82 -30.20 -14.85
C VAL A 19 -0.67 -29.19 -15.00
N THR A 20 0.55 -29.55 -14.61
CA THR A 20 1.73 -28.70 -14.78
C THR A 20 2.01 -28.39 -16.25
N ILE A 21 1.98 -29.40 -17.12
CA ILE A 21 2.14 -29.25 -18.58
C ILE A 21 1.07 -28.30 -19.14
N LYS A 22 -0.18 -28.42 -18.69
CA LYS A 22 -1.25 -27.50 -19.10
C LYS A 22 -1.02 -26.06 -18.66
N HIS A 23 -0.42 -25.80 -17.50
CA HIS A 23 -0.04 -24.44 -17.10
C HIS A 23 1.14 -23.91 -17.92
N PHE A 24 2.14 -24.75 -18.19
CA PHE A 24 3.32 -24.37 -18.98
C PHE A 24 2.94 -23.95 -20.41
N PHE A 25 2.09 -24.73 -21.06
CA PHE A 25 1.60 -24.43 -22.41
C PHE A 25 0.32 -23.58 -22.43
N GLN A 26 -0.13 -23.06 -21.27
CA GLN A 26 -1.34 -22.23 -21.14
C GLN A 26 -2.58 -22.84 -21.83
N ILE A 27 -2.73 -24.16 -21.72
CA ILE A 27 -3.85 -24.90 -22.34
C ILE A 27 -5.09 -24.71 -21.46
N GLY A 28 -6.12 -24.03 -21.99
CA GLY A 28 -7.36 -23.66 -21.29
C GLY A 28 -7.29 -22.27 -20.63
N ASP A 29 -8.23 -21.95 -19.74
CA ASP A 29 -8.28 -20.66 -19.01
C ASP A 29 -7.20 -20.57 -17.92
N ARG A 30 -5.93 -20.57 -18.34
CA ARG A 30 -4.74 -20.49 -17.49
C ARG A 30 -3.81 -19.37 -17.99
N PRO A 31 -4.28 -18.11 -18.03
CA PRO A 31 -3.45 -17.00 -18.50
C PRO A 31 -2.29 -16.76 -17.54
N VAL A 32 -1.21 -16.20 -18.07
CA VAL A 32 -0.12 -15.69 -17.24
C VAL A 32 -0.61 -14.44 -16.51
N VAL A 33 -0.45 -14.45 -15.18
CA VAL A 33 -0.89 -13.38 -14.28
C VAL A 33 0.24 -12.39 -13.95
N THR A 34 1.44 -12.59 -14.50
CA THR A 34 2.61 -11.75 -14.22
C THR A 34 2.48 -10.41 -14.93
N VAL A 35 2.65 -9.32 -14.20
CA VAL A 35 2.75 -7.96 -14.73
C VAL A 35 4.23 -7.56 -14.79
N GLN A 36 4.65 -6.90 -15.88
CA GLN A 36 6.04 -6.47 -16.07
C GLN A 36 6.35 -5.16 -15.32
N TYR A 37 6.35 -5.19 -13.98
CA TYR A 37 6.77 -4.07 -13.16
C TYR A 37 8.27 -3.76 -13.41
N PRO A 38 8.70 -2.48 -13.56
CA PRO A 38 7.95 -1.23 -13.33
C PRO A 38 7.30 -0.62 -14.58
N TYR A 39 7.41 -1.26 -15.75
CA TYR A 39 6.90 -0.71 -17.01
C TYR A 39 5.38 -0.78 -17.09
N GLU A 40 4.81 -1.88 -16.59
CA GLU A 40 3.38 -2.06 -16.43
C GLU A 40 3.03 -2.05 -14.94
N ARG A 41 1.98 -1.32 -14.57
CA ARG A 41 1.45 -1.25 -13.20
C ARG A 41 0.02 -1.75 -13.18
N LEU A 42 -0.37 -2.35 -12.07
CA LEU A 42 -1.76 -2.74 -11.83
C LEU A 42 -2.62 -1.51 -11.57
N GLU A 43 -3.86 -1.55 -12.02
CA GLU A 43 -4.86 -0.56 -11.63
C GLU A 43 -5.18 -0.72 -10.15
N ILE A 44 -5.05 0.38 -9.41
CA ILE A 44 -5.28 0.41 -7.97
C ILE A 44 -6.71 0.90 -7.70
N ALA A 45 -7.36 0.34 -6.69
CA ALA A 45 -8.68 0.78 -6.26
C ALA A 45 -8.65 2.26 -5.80
N GLU A 46 -9.76 2.98 -6.01
CA GLU A 46 -9.88 4.39 -5.60
C GLU A 46 -9.73 4.60 -4.09
N ALA A 47 -10.10 3.61 -3.27
CA ALA A 47 -10.00 3.67 -1.82
C ALA A 47 -8.65 3.21 -1.25
N PHE A 48 -7.62 3.11 -2.10
CA PHE A 48 -6.29 2.69 -1.66
C PHE A 48 -5.64 3.69 -0.71
N ARG A 49 -4.78 3.17 0.16
CA ARG A 49 -4.20 3.89 1.29
C ARG A 49 -2.68 4.01 1.12
N GLY A 50 -2.26 4.92 0.24
CA GLY A 50 -0.85 5.19 -0.03
C GLY A 50 -0.31 6.40 0.73
N LEU A 51 0.52 7.19 0.05
CA LEU A 51 1.12 8.39 0.62
C LEU A 51 0.06 9.41 1.04
N HIS A 52 0.29 10.05 2.17
CA HIS A 52 -0.59 11.10 2.67
C HIS A 52 -0.36 12.38 1.87
N ALA A 53 -1.43 13.09 1.55
CA ALA A 53 -1.39 14.43 0.97
C ALA A 53 -2.30 15.35 1.78
N VAL A 54 -1.93 16.63 1.89
CA VAL A 54 -2.61 17.61 2.74
C VAL A 54 -2.92 18.86 1.93
N SER A 55 -4.19 19.26 1.88
CA SER A 55 -4.63 20.48 1.21
C SER A 55 -4.16 21.70 2.02
N GLU A 56 -3.39 22.57 1.37
CA GLU A 56 -2.87 23.80 1.99
C GLU A 56 -3.99 24.76 2.40
N GLU A 57 -5.08 24.78 1.64
CA GLU A 57 -6.20 25.70 1.84
C GLU A 57 -7.16 25.23 2.93
N ARG A 58 -7.47 23.92 2.96
CA ARG A 58 -8.44 23.34 3.91
C ARG A 58 -7.84 23.07 5.28
N CYS A 59 -6.52 22.85 5.37
CA CYS A 59 -5.90 22.51 6.65
C CYS A 59 -5.82 23.75 7.57
N ILE A 60 -6.47 23.64 8.73
CA ILE A 60 -6.49 24.69 9.76
C ILE A 60 -5.48 24.46 10.90
N GLY A 61 -4.70 23.37 10.85
CA GLY A 61 -3.69 23.07 11.87
C GLY A 61 -4.24 22.67 13.24
N CYS A 62 -5.43 22.04 13.30
CA CYS A 62 -6.13 21.72 14.55
C CYS A 62 -5.49 20.60 15.40
N GLY A 63 -4.61 19.78 14.83
CA GLY A 63 -3.91 18.69 15.54
C GLY A 63 -4.74 17.44 15.86
N ILE A 64 -5.99 17.36 15.41
CA ILE A 64 -6.86 16.18 15.63
C ILE A 64 -6.23 14.91 15.00
N CYS A 65 -5.59 15.03 13.85
CA CYS A 65 -4.88 13.92 13.20
C CYS A 65 -3.68 13.41 14.02
N GLU A 66 -2.97 14.29 14.73
CA GLU A 66 -1.89 13.89 15.65
C GLU A 66 -2.44 13.14 16.86
N MET A 67 -3.51 13.66 17.49
CA MET A 67 -4.12 13.02 18.66
C MET A 67 -4.72 11.64 18.35
N ASN A 68 -5.33 11.47 17.18
CA ASN A 68 -5.96 10.21 16.79
C ASN A 68 -4.99 9.21 16.13
N CYS A 69 -3.73 9.57 15.92
CA CYS A 69 -2.76 8.65 15.33
C CYS A 69 -2.39 7.56 16.36
N PRO A 70 -2.77 6.28 16.14
CA PRO A 70 -2.57 5.22 17.14
C PRO A 70 -1.08 4.94 17.39
N ASN A 71 -0.22 5.17 16.39
CA ASN A 71 1.22 4.97 16.51
C ASN A 71 1.99 6.27 16.83
N GLY A 72 1.32 7.41 17.00
CA GLY A 72 1.98 8.71 17.25
C GLY A 72 2.96 9.15 16.15
N SER A 73 2.74 8.71 14.91
CA SER A 73 3.62 8.98 13.75
C SER A 73 3.48 10.39 13.17
N ILE A 74 2.45 11.13 13.59
CA ILE A 74 2.13 12.48 13.12
C ILE A 74 2.56 13.50 14.18
N ARG A 75 3.19 14.59 13.75
CA ARG A 75 3.53 15.76 14.58
C ARG A 75 3.08 17.04 13.90
N ILE A 76 2.37 17.91 14.62
CA ILE A 76 2.07 19.25 14.11
C ILE A 76 3.31 20.14 14.21
N VAL A 77 3.80 20.62 13.07
CA VAL A 77 4.98 21.47 12.96
C VAL A 77 4.62 22.80 12.32
N LYS A 78 5.38 23.84 12.68
CA LYS A 78 5.22 25.18 12.10
C LYS A 78 6.00 25.27 10.78
N TYR A 79 5.27 25.54 9.70
CA TYR A 79 5.81 25.97 8.40
C TYR A 79 5.35 27.42 8.19
N ASN A 80 4.50 27.70 7.19
CA ASN A 80 3.79 28.98 7.07
C ASN A 80 2.59 29.08 8.03
N LYS A 81 1.92 27.95 8.23
CA LYS A 81 0.91 27.69 9.26
C LYS A 81 1.30 26.41 10.00
N TRP A 82 0.45 25.93 10.89
CA TRP A 82 0.62 24.64 11.54
C TRP A 82 0.13 23.52 10.61
N TYR A 83 1.03 22.60 10.26
CA TYR A 83 0.74 21.47 9.37
C TYR A 83 1.29 20.16 9.94
N PRO A 84 0.71 19.02 9.57
CA PRO A 84 1.22 17.71 9.97
C PRO A 84 2.52 17.37 9.24
N GLN A 85 3.52 16.95 10.01
CA GLN A 85 4.66 16.15 9.58
C GLN A 85 4.35 14.69 9.91
N ILE A 86 4.71 13.78 9.01
CA ILE A 86 4.38 12.35 9.17
C ILE A 86 5.65 11.51 9.03
N ASN A 87 5.93 10.68 10.03
CA ASN A 87 6.95 9.65 9.91
C ASN A 87 6.36 8.42 9.21
N ILE A 88 6.58 8.33 7.90
CA ILE A 88 6.09 7.24 7.05
C ILE A 88 6.73 5.90 7.44
N GLY A 89 7.96 5.91 7.97
CA GLY A 89 8.62 4.71 8.49
C GLY A 89 8.00 4.14 9.76
N GLN A 90 7.10 4.89 10.41
CA GLN A 90 6.31 4.44 11.56
C GLN A 90 4.82 4.35 11.23
N CYS A 91 4.33 4.99 10.16
CA CYS A 91 2.92 4.97 9.83
C CYS A 91 2.45 3.55 9.48
N MET A 92 1.27 3.17 9.99
CA MET A 92 0.63 1.88 9.69
C MET A 92 -0.47 1.99 8.61
N PHE A 93 -0.57 3.15 7.93
CA PHE A 93 -1.49 3.41 6.82
C PHE A 93 -2.97 3.07 7.11
N CYS A 94 -3.40 3.30 8.35
CA CYS A 94 -4.75 2.95 8.81
C CYS A 94 -5.85 3.90 8.32
N GLY A 95 -5.51 5.12 7.89
CA GLY A 95 -6.46 6.11 7.39
C GLY A 95 -7.24 6.91 8.43
N LEU A 96 -7.09 6.63 9.73
CA LEU A 96 -7.84 7.36 10.78
C LEU A 96 -7.62 8.88 10.76
N CYS A 97 -6.44 9.34 10.33
CA CYS A 97 -6.15 10.77 10.19
C CYS A 97 -6.94 11.46 9.06
N VAL A 98 -7.34 10.71 8.03
CA VAL A 98 -8.25 11.17 6.97
C VAL A 98 -9.67 11.22 7.53
N ASP A 99 -10.13 10.12 8.12
CA ASP A 99 -11.50 9.98 8.63
C ASP A 99 -11.83 10.97 9.77
N THR A 100 -10.84 11.34 10.57
CA THR A 100 -11.01 12.26 11.70
C THR A 100 -10.80 13.73 11.33
N CYS A 101 -10.41 14.04 10.09
CA CYS A 101 -10.16 15.42 9.69
C CYS A 101 -11.47 16.20 9.56
N PRO A 102 -11.72 17.26 10.35
CA PRO A 102 -12.99 17.97 10.29
C PRO A 102 -13.17 18.83 9.02
N MET A 103 -12.10 19.06 8.27
CA MET A 103 -12.09 19.91 7.07
C MET A 103 -11.81 19.10 5.80
N ASP A 104 -11.76 17.77 5.89
CA ASP A 104 -11.35 16.88 4.78
C ASP A 104 -10.08 17.36 4.08
N ALA A 105 -9.12 17.83 4.88
CA ALA A 105 -7.88 18.41 4.41
C ALA A 105 -6.79 17.37 4.17
N MET A 106 -6.87 16.22 4.85
CA MET A 106 -5.92 15.13 4.69
C MET A 106 -6.54 14.04 3.83
N VAL A 107 -5.80 13.57 2.84
CA VAL A 107 -6.20 12.48 1.95
C VAL A 107 -5.07 11.47 1.83
N MET A 108 -5.39 10.24 1.45
CA MET A 108 -4.40 9.25 1.03
C MET A 108 -4.45 9.12 -0.48
N THR A 109 -3.27 9.07 -1.09
CA THR A 109 -3.07 8.96 -2.53
C THR A 109 -2.84 7.51 -2.93
N ASN A 110 -2.73 7.28 -4.24
CA ASN A 110 -2.36 5.99 -4.80
C ASN A 110 -0.83 5.77 -4.90
N GLU A 111 -0.03 6.67 -4.33
CA GLU A 111 1.43 6.53 -4.32
C GLU A 111 1.86 5.50 -3.27
N TYR A 112 2.46 4.39 -3.70
CA TYR A 112 2.94 3.31 -2.82
C TYR A 112 4.46 3.07 -2.92
N GLU A 113 5.14 3.68 -3.89
CA GLU A 113 6.58 3.52 -4.13
C GLU A 113 7.41 4.42 -3.19
N LEU A 114 7.28 4.21 -1.87
CA LEU A 114 7.80 5.11 -0.82
C LEU A 114 9.15 4.70 -0.22
N ALA A 115 9.79 3.67 -0.79
CA ALA A 115 11.04 3.14 -0.29
C ALA A 115 12.18 4.17 -0.40
N ASP A 116 12.95 4.32 0.67
CA ASP A 116 14.13 5.18 0.71
C ASP A 116 15.29 4.48 1.42
N ARG A 117 16.50 5.04 1.31
CA ARG A 117 17.75 4.42 1.79
C ARG A 117 18.11 4.79 3.23
N SER A 118 17.50 5.84 3.77
CA SER A 118 17.77 6.32 5.13
C SER A 118 16.49 6.60 5.90
N LYS A 119 16.56 6.45 7.22
CA LYS A 119 15.38 6.59 8.10
C LYS A 119 14.92 8.04 8.20
N GLU A 120 15.85 8.98 8.12
CA GLU A 120 15.62 10.40 8.29
C GLU A 120 14.75 10.95 7.15
N VAL A 121 14.88 10.41 5.94
CA VAL A 121 14.10 10.83 4.77
C VAL A 121 12.65 10.33 4.84
N LEU A 122 12.37 9.31 5.64
CA LEU A 122 11.00 8.82 5.89
C LEU A 122 10.18 9.75 6.79
N ILE A 123 10.79 10.81 7.34
CA ILE A 123 10.08 11.88 8.05
C ILE A 123 9.65 12.93 7.03
N TYR A 124 8.42 12.82 6.57
CA TYR A 124 7.89 13.67 5.52
C TYR A 124 7.39 14.98 6.14
N THR A 125 8.05 16.07 5.76
CA THR A 125 7.71 17.42 6.21
C THR A 125 6.56 18.00 5.38
N PRO A 126 5.90 19.07 5.84
CA PRO A 126 4.82 19.72 5.08
C PRO A 126 5.22 20.05 3.64
N ASN A 127 6.49 20.36 3.37
CA ASN A 127 6.98 20.68 2.03
C ASN A 127 6.83 19.53 1.02
N ARG A 128 6.71 18.28 1.49
CA ARG A 128 6.48 17.09 0.65
C ARG A 128 5.02 16.62 0.64
N LEU A 129 4.26 16.97 1.67
CA LEU A 129 2.89 16.51 1.87
C LEU A 129 1.84 17.49 1.34
N LEU A 130 2.18 18.78 1.25
CA LEU A 130 1.24 19.81 0.85
C LEU A 130 0.98 19.81 -0.65
N PHE A 131 -0.29 19.92 -1.02
CA PHE A 131 -0.71 20.22 -2.38
C PHE A 131 -1.64 21.44 -2.39
N LYS A 132 -1.68 22.10 -3.54
CA LYS A 132 -2.62 23.17 -3.86
C LYS A 132 -3.67 22.60 -4.81
N GLU A 133 -4.92 22.96 -4.58
CA GLU A 133 -6.04 22.61 -5.47
C GLU A 133 -6.05 23.50 -6.71
#